data_AF-A0A2R5L8Y4-F1
#
_entry.id   AF-A0A2R5L8Y4-F1
#
_cell.length_a   1.000
_cell.length_b   1.000
_cell.length_c   1.000
_cell.angle_alpha   90.00
_cell.angle_beta   90.00
_cell.angle_gamma   90.00
#
_symmetry.space_group_name_H-M   'P 1'
#
loop_
_entity.id
_entity.type
_entity.pdbx_description
1 polymer ?
#
loop_
_entity_poly.entity_id
_entity_poly.type
_entity_poly.pdbx_seq_one_letter_code
_entity_poly.pdbx_strand_id
1 'polypeptide(L)'
;MFTLSLVSHKEFRFLLPIMPLAMCVCGAGMARLPKVYSMTLAALLAVGFFPPALYLGSVHQRGQVEVMNHIANLTARDPDASVFFIMPCHSTPYFSHVHRQIKMLFVTCEPNLQGVKDYKDESERFFKDPERGVKGLMSWGYPKYIVFYDTFYKHMLSFVADSDYQYKLSFFNTHIPTKGVG
;
A
#
# COMPACT_ATOMS: atom_id res chain seq x y z
N MET A 1 20.21 -16.14 12.16
CA MET A 1 20.28 -14.84 11.45
C MET A 1 21.26 -14.84 10.28
N PHE A 2 22.43 -15.49 10.39
CA PHE A 2 23.41 -15.56 9.29
C PHE A 2 22.82 -16.16 8.00
N THR A 3 22.09 -17.28 8.09
CA THR A 3 21.45 -17.93 6.92
C THR A 3 20.46 -17.02 6.19
N LEU A 4 19.55 -16.35 6.92
CA LEU A 4 18.62 -15.36 6.35
C LEU A 4 19.34 -14.13 5.75
N SER A 5 20.55 -13.84 6.22
CA SER A 5 21.37 -12.73 5.70
C SER A 5 22.01 -13.04 4.35
N LEU A 6 22.12 -14.32 3.97
CA LEU A 6 22.72 -14.75 2.70
C LEU A 6 21.70 -14.89 1.55
N VAL A 7 20.39 -14.90 1.85
CA VAL A 7 19.35 -14.98 0.80
C VAL A 7 19.37 -13.70 -0.05
N SER A 8 19.41 -13.84 -1.37
CA SER A 8 19.42 -12.70 -2.31
C SER A 8 18.16 -11.84 -2.23
N HIS A 9 17.01 -12.46 -1.97
CA HIS A 9 15.76 -11.75 -1.74
C HIS A 9 15.62 -11.35 -0.26
N LYS A 10 15.27 -10.09 0.01
CA LYS A 10 15.08 -9.56 1.37
C LYS A 10 13.64 -9.09 1.54
N GLU A 11 12.95 -9.69 2.49
CA GLU A 11 11.64 -9.22 2.94
C GLU A 11 11.60 -9.20 4.46
N PHE A 12 10.92 -8.21 5.02
CA PHE A 12 10.74 -8.08 6.48
C PHE A 12 10.08 -9.33 7.09
N ARG A 13 9.19 -10.00 6.34
CA ARG A 13 8.47 -11.19 6.82
C ARG A 13 9.38 -12.36 7.19
N PHE A 14 10.60 -12.43 6.66
CA PHE A 14 11.55 -13.48 7.01
C PHE A 14 12.04 -13.38 8.46
N LEU A 15 11.95 -12.21 9.08
CA LEU A 15 12.33 -12.01 10.47
C LEU A 15 11.18 -12.27 11.46
N LEU A 16 9.93 -12.31 10.99
CA LEU A 16 8.74 -12.49 11.85
C LEU A 16 8.81 -13.75 12.72
N PRO A 17 9.24 -14.93 12.23
CA PRO A 17 9.32 -16.13 13.07
C PRO A 17 10.37 -16.04 14.20
N ILE A 18 11.41 -15.21 14.04
CA ILE A 18 12.49 -15.06 15.02
C ILE A 18 12.14 -13.99 16.07
N MET A 19 11.27 -13.05 15.72
CA MET A 19 10.90 -11.93 16.58
C MET A 19 10.43 -12.37 17.99
N PRO A 20 9.55 -13.38 18.16
CA PRO A 20 9.12 -13.81 19.51
C PRO A 20 10.28 -14.32 20.35
N LEU A 21 11.19 -15.12 19.77
CA LEU A 21 12.37 -15.65 20.47
C LEU A 21 13.33 -14.53 20.88
N ALA A 22 13.53 -13.54 20.00
CA ALA A 22 14.34 -12.37 20.32
C ALA A 22 13.74 -11.57 21.49
N MET A 23 12.41 -11.40 21.52
CA MET A 23 11.73 -10.70 22.62
C MET A 23 11.87 -11.44 23.96
N CYS A 24 11.86 -12.77 23.98
CA CYS A 24 12.13 -13.54 25.20
C CYS A 24 13.54 -13.27 25.76
N VAL A 25 14.56 -13.22 24.90
CA VAL A 25 15.93 -12.90 25.30
C VAL A 25 16.05 -11.46 25.81
N CYS A 26 15.42 -10.51 25.11
CA CYS A 26 15.35 -9.11 25.56
C CYS A 26 14.69 -8.98 26.95
N GLY A 27 13.57 -9.67 27.16
CA GLY A 27 12.88 -9.70 28.45
C GLY A 27 13.74 -10.29 29.58
N ALA A 28 14.45 -11.39 29.31
CA ALA A 28 15.37 -11.98 30.27
C ALA A 28 16.56 -11.07 30.60
N GLY A 29 17.05 -10.28 29.64
CA GLY A 29 18.08 -9.26 29.87
C GLY A 29 17.55 -8.13 30.75
N MET A 30 16.36 -7.62 30.45
CA MET A 30 15.70 -6.56 31.22
C MET A 30 15.42 -6.97 32.67
N ALA A 31 15.01 -8.22 32.90
CA ALA A 31 14.76 -8.75 34.24
C ALA A 31 16.00 -8.79 35.15
N ARG A 32 17.21 -8.75 34.58
CA ARG A 32 18.48 -8.73 35.33
C ARG A 32 18.95 -7.31 35.68
N LEU A 33 18.31 -6.26 35.14
CA LEU A 33 18.65 -4.89 35.46
C LEU A 33 18.08 -4.49 36.83
N PRO A 34 18.73 -3.56 37.57
CA PRO A 34 18.13 -3.02 38.78
C PRO A 34 16.78 -2.37 38.45
N LYS A 35 15.79 -2.53 39.34
CA LYS A 35 14.39 -2.17 39.11
C LYS A 35 14.21 -0.75 38.55
N VAL A 36 14.97 0.22 39.05
CA VAL A 36 14.89 1.61 38.57
C VAL A 36 15.27 1.70 37.10
N TYR A 37 16.40 1.09 36.66
CA TYR A 37 16.82 1.10 35.25
C TYR A 37 15.87 0.30 34.35
N SER A 38 15.35 -0.84 34.83
CA SER A 38 14.36 -1.61 34.08
C SER A 38 13.08 -0.81 33.85
N MET A 39 12.58 -0.12 34.87
CA MET A 39 11.36 0.68 34.77
C MET A 39 11.55 1.93 33.91
N THR A 40 12.70 2.61 34.03
CA THR A 40 12.99 3.77 33.17
C THR A 40 13.13 3.34 31.71
N LEU A 41 13.82 2.24 31.41
CA LEU A 41 13.92 1.70 30.07
C LEU A 41 12.55 1.29 29.51
N ALA A 42 11.73 0.60 30.30
CA ALA A 42 10.38 0.22 29.89
C ALA A 42 9.52 1.45 29.57
N ALA A 43 9.57 2.50 30.40
CA ALA A 43 8.87 3.74 30.16
C ALA A 43 9.36 4.45 28.88
N LEU A 44 10.68 4.54 28.68
CA LEU A 44 11.26 5.13 27.47
C LEU A 44 10.85 4.37 26.21
N LEU A 45 10.88 3.03 26.23
CA LEU A 45 10.44 2.21 25.11
C LEU A 45 8.93 2.35 24.85
N ALA A 46 8.12 2.34 25.91
CA ALA A 46 6.68 2.52 25.78
C ALA A 46 6.36 3.89 25.14
N VAL A 47 6.93 4.98 25.66
CA VAL A 47 6.70 6.33 25.11
C VAL A 47 7.28 6.47 23.70
N GLY A 48 8.44 5.88 23.44
CA GLY A 48 9.11 5.99 22.14
C GLY A 48 8.45 5.18 21.02
N PHE A 49 7.91 4.00 21.32
CA PHE A 49 7.40 3.08 20.30
C PHE A 49 5.88 2.96 20.27
N PHE A 50 5.19 3.08 21.40
CA PHE A 50 3.74 2.84 21.45
C PHE A 50 2.93 3.89 20.67
N PRO A 51 3.14 5.22 20.83
CA PRO A 51 2.39 6.20 20.05
C PRO A 51 2.62 6.09 18.53
N PRO A 52 3.87 5.95 18.02
CA PRO A 52 4.09 5.67 16.60
C PRO A 52 3.44 4.37 16.14
N ALA A 53 3.50 3.29 16.93
CA ALA A 53 2.87 2.03 16.57
C ALA A 53 1.34 2.15 16.45
N LEU A 54 0.68 2.87 17.37
CA LEU A 54 -0.76 3.12 17.29
C LEU A 54 -1.13 3.92 16.04
N TYR A 55 -0.37 4.97 15.75
CA TYR A 55 -0.62 5.81 14.58
C TYR A 55 -0.38 5.03 13.28
N LEU A 56 0.78 4.37 13.16
CA LEU A 56 1.16 3.64 11.95
C LEU A 56 0.30 2.40 11.72
N GLY A 57 -0.18 1.75 12.79
CA GLY A 57 -1.02 0.56 12.71
C GLY A 57 -2.52 0.84 12.52
N SER A 58 -3.00 2.06 12.81
CA SER A 58 -4.44 2.36 12.82
C SER A 58 -4.86 3.51 11.91
N VAL A 59 -3.94 4.41 11.56
CA VAL A 59 -4.26 5.66 10.86
C VAL A 59 -3.48 5.77 9.54
N HIS A 60 -2.17 5.57 9.58
CA HIS A 60 -1.35 5.63 8.38
C HIS A 60 -1.69 4.49 7.41
N GLN A 61 -1.79 4.81 6.11
CA GLN A 61 -2.16 3.90 5.02
C GLN A 61 -3.54 3.23 5.15
N ARG A 62 -4.43 3.79 5.99
CA ARG A 62 -5.76 3.23 6.24
C ARG A 62 -6.67 3.25 5.01
N GLY A 63 -6.56 4.29 4.18
CA GLY A 63 -7.42 4.51 3.02
C GLY A 63 -7.41 3.36 2.00
N GLN A 64 -6.27 2.69 1.84
CA GLN A 64 -6.13 1.52 0.97
C GLN A 64 -7.10 0.39 1.34
N VAL A 65 -7.28 0.13 2.63
CA VAL A 65 -8.18 -0.91 3.14
C VAL A 65 -9.64 -0.43 3.09
N GLU A 66 -9.89 0.83 3.43
CA GLU A 66 -11.26 1.41 3.39
C GLU A 66 -11.85 1.42 1.99
N VAL A 67 -11.07 1.80 0.98
CA VAL A 67 -11.48 1.72 -0.42
C VAL A 67 -11.90 0.30 -0.79
N MET A 68 -11.12 -0.71 -0.41
CA MET A 68 -11.44 -2.10 -0.75
C MET A 68 -12.68 -2.61 -0.03
N ASN A 69 -12.89 -2.22 1.23
CA ASN A 69 -14.14 -2.51 1.95
C ASN A 69 -15.35 -1.88 1.26
N HIS A 70 -15.20 -0.64 0.76
CA HIS A 70 -16.25 0.01 -0.01
C HIS A 70 -16.54 -0.71 -1.33
N ILE A 71 -15.51 -1.10 -2.08
CA ILE A 71 -15.66 -1.86 -3.33
C ILE A 71 -16.30 -3.22 -3.07
N ALA A 72 -15.92 -3.93 -2.00
CA ALA A 72 -16.53 -5.21 -1.62
C ALA A 72 -18.05 -5.08 -1.38
N ASN A 73 -18.48 -4.00 -0.72
CA ASN A 73 -19.89 -3.71 -0.51
C ASN A 73 -20.60 -3.25 -1.79
N LEU A 74 -19.93 -2.46 -2.62
CA LEU A 74 -20.45 -1.96 -3.88
C LEU A 74 -20.71 -3.10 -4.87
N THR A 75 -19.76 -4.01 -5.02
CA THR A 75 -19.84 -5.19 -5.91
C THR A 75 -20.89 -6.20 -5.46
N ALA A 76 -21.28 -6.20 -4.19
CA ALA A 76 -22.41 -6.98 -3.70
C ALA A 76 -23.76 -6.51 -4.28
N ARG A 77 -23.85 -5.22 -4.67
CA ARG A 77 -25.06 -4.62 -5.25
C ARG A 77 -24.97 -4.48 -6.77
N ASP A 78 -23.76 -4.46 -7.31
CA ASP A 78 -23.46 -4.19 -8.72
C ASP A 78 -22.46 -5.24 -9.24
N PRO A 79 -22.95 -6.39 -9.73
CA PRO A 79 -22.11 -7.49 -10.21
C PRO A 79 -21.24 -7.12 -11.41
N ASP A 80 -21.68 -6.15 -12.22
CA ASP A 80 -20.98 -5.69 -13.43
C ASP A 80 -19.97 -4.57 -13.15
N ALA A 81 -19.68 -4.29 -11.87
CA ALA A 81 -18.71 -3.29 -11.49
C ALA A 81 -17.32 -3.59 -12.07
N SER A 82 -16.64 -2.57 -12.56
CA SER A 82 -15.25 -2.63 -12.97
C SER A 82 -14.46 -1.48 -12.34
N VAL A 83 -13.25 -1.76 -11.88
CA VAL A 83 -12.45 -0.83 -11.09
C VAL A 83 -11.02 -0.76 -11.60
N PHE A 84 -10.55 0.43 -11.99
CA PHE A 84 -9.13 0.65 -12.27
C PHE A 84 -8.46 1.38 -11.11
N PHE A 85 -7.31 0.88 -10.69
CA PHE A 85 -6.47 1.46 -9.64
C PHE A 85 -5.28 2.17 -10.27
N ILE A 86 -5.34 3.50 -10.28
CA ILE A 86 -4.25 4.38 -10.70
C ILE A 86 -3.49 4.79 -9.44
N MET A 87 -2.75 3.82 -8.93
CA MET A 87 -2.00 3.87 -7.68
C MET A 87 -0.69 3.11 -7.90
N PRO A 88 0.35 3.30 -7.08
CA PRO A 88 1.53 2.44 -7.12
C PRO A 88 1.14 0.97 -7.01
N CYS A 89 1.91 0.11 -7.66
CA CYS A 89 1.62 -1.32 -7.69
C CYS A 89 1.47 -1.91 -6.28
N HIS A 90 0.57 -2.89 -6.13
CA HIS A 90 0.31 -3.57 -4.86
C HIS A 90 -0.11 -2.67 -3.68
N SER A 91 -0.62 -1.46 -3.93
CA SER A 91 -1.14 -0.58 -2.87
C SER A 91 -2.44 -1.07 -2.23
N THR A 92 -3.19 -1.99 -2.83
CA THR A 92 -4.48 -2.44 -2.28
C THR A 92 -4.54 -3.96 -2.20
N PRO A 93 -5.25 -4.51 -1.19
CA PRO A 93 -5.32 -5.96 -0.97
C PRO A 93 -6.24 -6.72 -1.96
N TYR A 94 -6.88 -6.00 -2.90
CA TYR A 94 -7.54 -6.58 -4.08
C TYR A 94 -8.56 -7.69 -3.76
N PHE A 95 -8.51 -8.83 -4.45
CA PHE A 95 -9.46 -9.94 -4.28
C PHE A 95 -9.53 -10.53 -2.87
N SER A 96 -8.50 -10.33 -2.03
CA SER A 96 -8.54 -10.78 -0.64
C SER A 96 -9.59 -10.05 0.21
N HIS A 97 -10.14 -8.93 -0.26
CA HIS A 97 -11.22 -8.19 0.39
C HIS A 97 -12.53 -8.22 -0.41
N VAL A 98 -12.46 -8.22 -1.75
CA VAL A 98 -13.67 -8.14 -2.61
C VAL A 98 -14.41 -9.48 -2.69
N HIS A 99 -13.67 -10.60 -2.69
CA HIS A 99 -14.19 -11.98 -2.78
C HIS A 99 -15.22 -12.23 -3.89
N ARG A 100 -15.15 -11.47 -5.00
CA ARG A 100 -16.03 -11.61 -6.18
C ARG A 100 -15.23 -11.41 -7.46
N GLN A 101 -15.63 -12.08 -8.53
CA GLN A 101 -14.98 -12.01 -9.83
C GLN A 101 -15.50 -10.78 -10.61
N ILE A 102 -14.87 -9.64 -10.38
CA ILE A 102 -15.11 -8.40 -11.12
C ILE A 102 -13.87 -7.98 -11.91
N LYS A 103 -14.04 -7.22 -13.00
CA LYS A 103 -12.91 -6.68 -13.78
C LYS A 103 -12.23 -5.58 -12.96
N MET A 104 -11.15 -5.94 -12.30
CA MET A 104 -10.26 -4.99 -11.66
C MET A 104 -8.95 -4.93 -12.45
N LEU A 105 -8.31 -3.76 -12.49
CA LEU A 105 -7.00 -3.59 -13.14
C LEU A 105 -6.17 -2.57 -12.35
N PHE A 106 -4.87 -2.81 -12.22
CA PHE A 106 -3.95 -1.92 -11.52
C PHE A 106 -2.63 -1.82 -12.28
N VAL A 107 -1.90 -0.74 -12.06
CA VAL A 107 -0.58 -0.53 -12.68
C VAL A 107 0.44 -1.52 -12.12
N THR A 108 1.10 -2.30 -12.98
CA THR A 108 2.02 -3.36 -12.55
C THR A 108 3.44 -2.82 -12.32
N CYS A 109 4.25 -3.59 -11.59
CA CYS A 109 5.68 -3.30 -11.38
C CYS A 109 6.50 -4.59 -11.48
N GLU A 110 6.27 -5.34 -12.56
CA GLU A 110 6.98 -6.59 -12.79
C GLU A 110 8.49 -6.33 -12.92
N PRO A 111 9.35 -7.16 -12.29
CA PRO A 111 10.79 -7.01 -12.42
C PRO A 111 11.25 -7.37 -13.84
N ASN A 112 12.50 -7.04 -14.16
CA ASN A 112 13.12 -7.34 -15.45
C ASN A 112 13.41 -8.84 -15.63
N LEU A 113 12.37 -9.65 -15.84
CA LEU A 113 12.49 -11.11 -16.00
C LEU A 113 13.22 -11.51 -17.29
N GLN A 114 13.27 -10.62 -18.28
CA GLN A 114 13.84 -10.88 -19.61
C GLN A 114 15.25 -10.29 -19.80
N GLY A 115 15.83 -9.64 -18.77
CA GLY A 115 17.17 -9.08 -18.84
C GLY A 115 17.33 -7.91 -19.82
N VAL A 116 16.26 -7.16 -20.09
CA VAL A 116 16.26 -6.01 -21.00
C VAL A 116 17.16 -4.90 -20.42
N LYS A 117 18.03 -4.31 -21.24
CA LYS A 117 18.86 -3.16 -20.83
C LYS A 117 17.97 -1.94 -20.56
N ASP A 118 18.29 -1.18 -19.51
CA ASP A 118 17.55 0.01 -19.09
C ASP A 118 16.04 -0.23 -18.88
N TYR A 119 15.70 -1.41 -18.37
CA TYR A 119 14.32 -1.79 -18.09
C TYR A 119 13.67 -0.82 -17.09
N LYS A 120 12.49 -0.31 -17.47
CA LYS A 120 11.58 0.44 -16.61
C LYS A 120 10.26 -0.30 -16.57
N ASP A 121 9.79 -0.57 -15.36
CA ASP A 121 8.50 -1.23 -15.19
C ASP A 121 7.33 -0.33 -15.64
N GLU A 122 6.13 -0.90 -15.70
CA GLU A 122 4.93 -0.15 -16.09
C GLU A 122 4.64 1.02 -15.15
N SER A 123 4.73 0.82 -13.83
CA SER A 123 4.54 1.85 -12.82
C SER A 123 5.52 3.02 -12.97
N GLU A 124 6.82 2.76 -13.14
CA GLU A 124 7.81 3.82 -13.36
C GLU A 124 7.50 4.63 -14.63
N ARG A 125 7.13 3.95 -15.72
CA ARG A 125 6.75 4.62 -16.97
C ARG A 125 5.46 5.43 -16.82
N PHE A 126 4.47 4.89 -16.14
CA PHE A 126 3.18 5.51 -15.90
C PHE A 126 3.31 6.78 -15.07
N PHE A 127 4.00 6.73 -13.94
CA PHE A 127 4.16 7.88 -13.05
C PHE A 127 5.18 8.92 -13.55
N LYS A 128 6.02 8.57 -14.54
CA LYS A 128 6.88 9.53 -15.25
C LYS A 128 6.09 10.40 -16.25
N ASP A 129 5.09 9.83 -16.92
CA ASP A 129 4.19 10.55 -17.83
C ASP A 129 2.72 10.10 -17.60
N PRO A 130 2.09 10.66 -16.55
CA PRO A 130 0.72 10.33 -16.14
C PRO A 130 -0.32 10.40 -17.24
N GLU A 131 -0.28 11.43 -18.09
CA GLU A 131 -1.31 11.66 -19.10
C GLU A 131 -1.24 10.59 -20.20
N ARG A 132 -0.04 10.23 -20.64
CA ARG A 132 0.17 9.12 -21.56
C ARG A 132 -0.20 7.79 -20.89
N GLY A 133 0.16 7.62 -19.61
CA GLY A 133 -0.19 6.44 -18.82
C GLY A 133 -1.70 6.20 -18.76
N VAL A 134 -2.48 7.22 -18.43
CA VAL A 134 -3.95 7.16 -18.39
C VAL A 134 -4.52 6.78 -19.75
N LYS A 135 -4.06 7.42 -20.85
CA LYS A 135 -4.51 7.07 -22.20
C LYS A 135 -4.20 5.61 -22.55
N GLY A 136 -3.02 5.12 -22.17
CA GLY A 136 -2.63 3.73 -22.33
C GLY A 136 -3.52 2.77 -21.52
N LEU A 137 -3.82 3.12 -20.27
CA LEU A 137 -4.69 2.35 -19.40
C LEU A 137 -6.12 2.22 -19.96
N MET A 138 -6.64 3.31 -20.51
CA MET A 138 -8.00 3.35 -21.07
C MET A 138 -8.13 2.61 -22.42
N SER A 139 -7.02 2.25 -23.06
CA SER A 139 -7.05 1.34 -24.22
C SER A 139 -7.60 -0.06 -23.86
N TRP A 140 -7.55 -0.43 -22.58
CA TRP A 140 -8.15 -1.66 -22.04
C TRP A 140 -9.66 -1.53 -21.76
N GLY A 141 -10.26 -0.38 -22.12
CA GLY A 141 -11.65 0.00 -21.88
C GLY A 141 -11.81 0.92 -20.68
N TYR A 142 -12.98 1.55 -20.61
CA TYR A 142 -13.33 2.50 -19.55
C TYR A 142 -14.00 1.77 -18.37
N PRO A 143 -13.44 1.85 -17.15
CA PRO A 143 -14.02 1.22 -15.99
C PRO A 143 -15.20 2.02 -15.43
N LYS A 144 -16.09 1.37 -14.67
CA LYS A 144 -17.17 2.07 -13.96
C LYS A 144 -16.65 2.91 -12.79
N TYR A 145 -15.56 2.48 -12.18
CA TYR A 145 -14.91 3.18 -11.06
C TYR A 145 -13.41 3.32 -11.28
N ILE A 146 -12.88 4.46 -10.87
CA ILE A 146 -11.43 4.74 -10.86
C ILE A 146 -11.04 5.11 -9.45
N VAL A 147 -9.96 4.51 -8.96
CA VAL A 147 -9.37 4.80 -7.65
C VAL A 147 -7.97 5.35 -7.88
N PHE A 148 -7.69 6.51 -7.28
CA PHE A 148 -6.38 7.15 -7.34
C PHE A 148 -6.17 8.03 -6.10
N TYR A 149 -4.91 8.37 -5.83
CA TYR A 149 -4.56 9.30 -4.75
C TYR A 149 -4.81 10.74 -5.14
N ASP A 150 -5.20 11.59 -4.19
CA ASP A 150 -5.47 13.02 -4.42
C ASP A 150 -4.27 13.79 -5.01
N THR A 151 -3.04 13.38 -4.67
CA THR A 151 -1.80 13.89 -5.29
C THR A 151 -1.78 13.74 -6.81
N PHE A 152 -2.53 12.79 -7.35
CA PHE A 152 -2.65 12.51 -8.78
C PHE A 152 -3.81 13.28 -9.44
N TYR A 153 -4.67 13.95 -8.67
CA TYR A 153 -5.87 14.63 -9.17
C TYR A 153 -5.58 15.64 -10.29
N LYS A 154 -4.48 16.41 -10.18
CA LYS A 154 -4.08 17.39 -11.18
C LYS A 154 -3.83 16.79 -12.56
N HIS A 155 -3.30 15.56 -12.60
CA HIS A 155 -3.05 14.83 -13.86
C HIS A 155 -4.31 14.17 -14.43
N MET A 156 -5.39 14.11 -13.63
CA MET A 156 -6.66 13.49 -14.02
C MET A 156 -7.71 14.49 -14.49
N LEU A 157 -7.50 15.78 -14.28
CA LEU A 157 -8.50 16.83 -14.56
C LEU A 157 -9.01 16.80 -16.01
N SER A 158 -8.10 16.76 -16.99
CA SER A 158 -8.46 16.72 -18.42
C SER A 158 -9.27 15.47 -18.74
N PHE A 159 -8.78 14.31 -18.32
CA PHE A 159 -9.45 13.03 -18.54
C PHE A 159 -10.85 12.96 -17.90
N VAL A 160 -10.98 13.41 -16.65
CA VAL A 160 -12.24 13.39 -15.91
C VAL A 160 -13.26 14.34 -16.55
N ALA A 161 -12.82 15.52 -16.99
CA ALA A 161 -13.67 16.48 -17.71
C ALA A 161 -14.13 15.93 -19.06
N ASP A 162 -13.25 15.24 -19.80
CA ASP A 162 -13.56 14.71 -21.13
C ASP A 162 -14.42 13.43 -21.08
N SER A 163 -14.34 12.66 -19.98
CA SER A 163 -14.95 11.32 -19.88
C SER A 163 -16.17 11.24 -18.95
N ASP A 164 -16.71 12.37 -18.50
CA ASP A 164 -17.90 12.50 -17.64
C ASP A 164 -17.85 11.67 -16.33
N TYR A 165 -16.66 11.49 -15.76
CA TYR A 165 -16.52 10.86 -14.45
C TYR A 165 -16.87 11.84 -13.34
N GLN A 166 -17.67 11.39 -12.37
CA GLN A 166 -18.02 12.19 -11.20
C GLN A 166 -17.29 11.71 -9.95
N TYR A 167 -16.84 12.68 -9.14
CA TYR A 167 -16.31 12.39 -7.81
C TYR A 167 -17.38 11.72 -6.96
N LYS A 168 -17.02 10.58 -6.35
CA LYS A 168 -17.95 9.79 -5.53
C LYS A 168 -17.71 9.98 -4.03
N LEU A 169 -16.48 9.77 -3.60
CA LEU A 169 -16.06 9.84 -2.20
C LEU A 169 -14.53 9.77 -2.09
N SER A 170 -14.00 10.03 -0.89
CA SER A 170 -12.58 9.90 -0.55
C SER A 170 -12.42 9.25 0.83
N PHE A 171 -11.26 8.65 1.05
CA PHE A 171 -10.87 8.05 2.32
C PHE A 171 -9.53 8.61 2.75
N PHE A 172 -9.35 8.76 4.06
CA PHE A 172 -8.09 9.25 4.60
C PHE A 172 -7.01 8.17 4.49
N ASN A 173 -5.86 8.51 3.91
CA ASN A 173 -4.74 7.57 3.76
C ASN A 173 -3.52 7.95 4.61
N THR A 174 -2.99 9.17 4.52
CA THR A 174 -1.80 9.55 5.30
C THR A 174 -1.72 11.06 5.55
N HIS A 175 -1.10 11.45 6.68
CA HIS A 175 -0.71 12.84 6.93
C HIS A 175 0.63 13.20 6.26
N ILE A 176 1.38 12.19 5.79
CA ILE A 176 2.72 12.34 5.20
C ILE A 176 2.65 11.78 3.77
N PRO A 177 2.19 12.58 2.80
CA PRO A 177 2.12 12.16 1.40
C PRO A 177 3.51 12.14 0.77
N THR A 178 3.68 11.34 -0.28
CA THR A 178 4.89 11.27 -1.11
C THR A 178 4.53 11.46 -2.58
N LYS A 179 5.53 11.46 -3.48
CA LYS A 179 5.26 11.57 -4.92
C LYS A 179 4.46 10.34 -5.39
N GLY A 180 3.18 10.53 -5.68
CA GLY A 180 2.27 9.49 -6.17
C GLY A 180 1.49 8.73 -5.08
N VAL A 181 1.69 9.06 -3.80
CA VAL A 181 0.90 8.52 -2.68
C VAL A 181 0.39 9.69 -1.85
N GLY A 182 -0.93 9.83 -1.79
CA GLY A 182 -1.65 10.84 -1.01
C GLY A 182 -2.37 10.24 0.17
#